data_AF-A0ABD4AI53-F1
#
_entry.id   AF-A0ABD4AI53-F1
#
_cell.length_a   1.000
_cell.length_b   1.000
_cell.length_c   1.000
_cell.angle_alpha   90.00
_cell.angle_beta   90.00
_cell.angle_gamma   90.00
#
_symmetry.space_group_name_H-M   'P 1'
#
loop_
_entity.id
_entity.type
_entity.pdbx_description
1 polymer ?
#
loop_
_entity_poly.entity_id
_entity_poly.type
_entity_poly.pdbx_seq_one_letter_code
_entity_poly.pdbx_strand_id
1 'polypeptide(L)'
;MLATRTTFRCGRDRRVRRGAASSAPVRADGGQALHGARRRRARGFTLLEMLVVLVIAGLLVSLASLSLTRNPRTDLREEAQRIALLFETAGDEAQVRARPIAWQPTAHGFHFDVSSPDGWRTLRDDLLRPRDWDGGVTGADIDYPGSDTHANRVVFGTESIDTPVRVTLHSAVGSATIVGTGNGRYEVQ
;
A
#
# COMPACT_ATOMS: atom_id res chain seq x y z
N MET A 1 -49.71 9.62 -5.76
CA MET A 1 -51.19 9.55 -5.65
C MET A 1 -51.52 8.24 -4.93
N LEU A 2 -52.17 8.29 -3.77
CA LEU A 2 -52.64 7.22 -2.83
C LEU A 2 -52.21 7.61 -1.40
N ALA A 3 -53.02 8.40 -0.69
CA ALA A 3 -54.22 8.01 0.08
C ALA A 3 -53.88 7.61 1.54
N THR A 4 -53.90 8.64 2.39
CA THR A 4 -54.50 8.71 3.74
C THR A 4 -54.98 7.41 4.40
N ARG A 5 -54.49 7.14 5.62
CA ARG A 5 -55.24 6.39 6.65
C ARG A 5 -55.30 7.18 7.94
N THR A 6 -56.54 7.37 8.39
CA THR A 6 -56.97 8.11 9.58
C THR A 6 -57.52 7.11 10.61
N THR A 7 -57.63 7.57 11.87
CA THR A 7 -58.57 7.17 12.95
C THR A 7 -58.06 6.28 14.11
N PHE A 8 -57.78 6.94 15.25
CA PHE A 8 -58.55 6.94 16.52
C PHE A 8 -59.30 5.68 16.97
N ARG A 9 -59.02 5.21 18.21
CA ARG A 9 -59.97 4.82 19.30
C ARG A 9 -59.16 4.27 20.49
N CYS A 10 -59.32 4.79 21.71
CA CYS A 10 -60.38 4.58 22.72
C CYS A 10 -60.05 3.44 23.69
N GLY A 11 -60.22 3.68 25.00
CA GLY A 11 -60.29 2.60 26.00
C GLY A 11 -59.74 2.94 27.37
N ARG A 12 -60.44 3.81 28.12
CA ARG A 12 -60.32 3.93 29.58
C ARG A 12 -61.05 2.75 30.21
N ASP A 13 -60.47 2.05 31.19
CA ASP A 13 -61.29 1.33 32.17
C ASP A 13 -60.66 1.33 33.56
N ARG A 14 -61.51 1.65 34.54
CA ARG A 14 -61.23 1.76 35.97
C ARG A 14 -61.76 0.50 36.63
N ARG A 15 -61.00 -0.16 37.51
CA ARG A 15 -61.62 -0.88 38.63
C ARG A 15 -60.85 -0.70 39.94
N VAL A 16 -61.66 -0.32 40.92
CA VAL A 16 -61.41 -0.18 42.34
C VAL A 16 -61.65 -1.54 43.00
N ARG A 17 -60.80 -1.95 43.96
CA ARG A 17 -61.23 -2.80 45.08
C ARG A 17 -60.52 -2.39 46.37
N ARG A 18 -61.33 -1.99 47.35
CA ARG A 18 -61.04 -1.82 48.77
C ARG A 18 -60.95 -3.19 49.45
N GLY A 19 -60.09 -3.32 50.46
CA GLY A 19 -60.09 -4.40 51.45
C GLY A 19 -59.31 -3.95 52.69
N ALA A 20 -59.93 -4.08 53.86
CA ALA A 20 -59.61 -3.37 55.09
C ALA A 20 -58.65 -4.12 56.04
N ALA A 21 -57.95 -3.31 56.84
CA ALA A 21 -57.45 -3.46 58.20
C ALA A 21 -57.10 -4.85 58.79
N SER A 22 -55.86 -4.95 59.29
CA SER A 22 -55.54 -5.71 60.51
C SER A 22 -54.39 -5.06 61.28
N SER A 23 -54.44 -5.27 62.59
CA SER A 23 -53.81 -4.60 63.74
C SER A 23 -52.29 -4.75 63.92
N ALA A 24 -51.68 -3.68 64.48
CA ALA A 24 -50.52 -3.52 65.40
C ALA A 24 -49.70 -4.78 65.83
N PRO A 25 -48.37 -4.69 66.11
CA PRO A 25 -47.79 -3.69 67.02
C PRO A 25 -46.41 -3.10 66.67
N VAL A 26 -46.05 -2.09 67.49
CA VAL A 26 -44.76 -1.42 67.64
C VAL A 26 -43.59 -2.41 67.79
N ARG A 27 -42.53 -2.21 67.00
CA ARG A 27 -41.17 -2.62 67.32
C ARG A 27 -40.18 -1.57 66.80
N ALA A 28 -39.43 -1.01 67.73
CA ALA A 28 -38.23 -0.26 67.44
C ALA A 28 -37.22 -1.18 66.76
N ASP A 29 -36.56 -0.71 65.69
CA ASP A 29 -35.19 -1.13 65.45
C ASP A 29 -34.38 -0.01 64.81
N GLY A 30 -33.34 0.38 65.54
CA GLY A 30 -32.32 1.30 65.10
C GLY A 30 -31.41 0.56 64.14
N GLY A 31 -31.45 0.98 62.88
CA GLY A 31 -30.50 0.51 61.88
C GLY A 31 -30.12 1.68 61.01
N GLN A 32 -29.33 2.61 61.55
CA GLN A 32 -28.49 3.45 60.71
C GLN A 32 -27.65 2.48 59.88
N ALA A 33 -28.09 2.26 58.63
CA ALA A 33 -27.28 1.64 57.61
C ALA A 33 -26.13 2.61 57.34
N LEU A 34 -25.12 2.54 58.20
CA LEU A 34 -23.75 2.92 57.92
C LEU A 34 -23.36 2.08 56.70
N HIS A 35 -23.76 2.56 55.54
CA HIS A 35 -23.13 2.26 54.28
C HIS A 35 -21.70 2.75 54.48
N GLY A 36 -20.87 1.85 55.02
CA GLY A 36 -19.44 1.91 54.89
C GLY A 36 -19.18 1.89 53.41
N ALA A 37 -19.17 3.08 52.81
CA ALA A 37 -18.52 3.32 51.54
C ALA A 37 -17.08 2.86 51.76
N ARG A 38 -16.82 1.59 51.43
CA ARG A 38 -15.47 1.06 51.24
C ARG A 38 -14.89 1.98 50.20
N ARG A 39 -14.16 3.00 50.65
CA ARG A 39 -13.29 3.81 49.80
C ARG A 39 -12.39 2.78 49.14
N ARG A 40 -12.68 2.46 47.88
CA ARG A 40 -11.75 1.71 47.03
C ARG A 40 -10.51 2.58 47.06
N ARG A 41 -9.49 2.15 47.82
CA ARG A 41 -8.19 2.80 47.84
C ARG A 41 -7.73 2.81 46.39
N ALA A 42 -7.79 3.99 45.77
CA ALA A 42 -7.13 4.23 44.51
C ALA A 42 -5.65 3.98 44.79
N ARG A 43 -5.14 2.83 44.34
CA ARG A 43 -3.70 2.57 44.36
C ARG A 43 -3.11 3.58 43.38
N GLY A 44 -2.39 4.56 43.91
CA GLY A 44 -1.66 5.52 43.09
C GLY A 44 -0.63 4.78 42.24
N PHE A 45 -0.55 5.15 40.97
CA PHE A 45 0.45 4.66 40.03
C PHE A 45 1.84 4.85 40.64
N THR A 46 2.58 3.75 40.80
CA THR A 46 3.97 3.85 41.25
C THR A 46 4.85 4.31 40.09
N LEU A 47 5.96 5.00 40.37
CA LEU A 47 6.95 5.36 39.34
C LEU A 47 7.44 4.12 38.57
N LEU A 48 7.54 2.98 39.27
CA LEU A 48 7.93 1.70 38.69
C LEU A 48 6.91 1.20 37.65
N GLU A 49 5.61 1.42 37.88
CA GLU A 49 4.55 1.00 36.97
C GLU A 49 4.63 1.78 35.65
N MET A 50 4.85 3.10 35.72
CA MET A 50 5.10 3.92 34.53
C MET A 50 6.41 3.54 33.82
N LEU A 51 7.48 3.25 34.57
CA LEU A 51 8.75 2.78 33.98
C LEU A 51 8.56 1.47 33.21
N VAL A 52 7.88 0.49 33.81
CA VAL A 52 7.59 -0.80 33.16
C VAL A 52 6.72 -0.60 31.91
N VAL A 53 5.70 0.26 31.97
CA VAL A 53 4.84 0.55 30.81
C VAL A 53 5.65 1.16 29.66
N LEU A 54 6.51 2.14 29.94
CA LEU A 54 7.34 2.77 28.92
C LEU A 54 8.36 1.78 28.33
N VAL A 55 8.94 0.90 29.16
CA VAL A 55 9.84 -0.15 28.70
C VAL A 55 9.11 -1.12 27.77
N ILE A 56 7.94 -1.63 28.16
CA ILE A 56 7.16 -2.54 27.32
C ILE A 56 6.70 -1.84 26.04
N ALA A 57 6.21 -0.60 26.13
CA ALA A 57 5.82 0.19 24.96
C ALA A 57 7.00 0.41 24.00
N GLY A 58 8.20 0.74 24.52
CA GLY A 58 9.42 0.88 23.73
C GLY A 58 9.85 -0.41 23.05
N LEU A 59 9.74 -1.55 23.75
CA LEU A 59 9.99 -2.87 23.17
C LEU A 59 8.98 -3.21 22.06
N LEU A 60 7.69 -2.94 22.28
CA LEU A 60 6.66 -3.16 21.27
C LEU A 60 6.89 -2.28 20.02
N VAL A 61 7.25 -1.00 20.20
CA VAL A 61 7.59 -0.10 19.09
C VAL A 61 8.84 -0.60 18.35
N SER A 62 9.86 -1.06 19.07
CA SER A 62 11.09 -1.60 18.47
C SER A 62 10.85 -2.89 17.68
N LEU A 63 9.98 -3.79 18.17
CA LEU A 63 9.62 -5.01 17.44
C LEU A 63 8.71 -4.71 16.24
N ALA A 64 7.79 -3.75 16.39
CA ALA A 64 6.93 -3.32 15.32
C ALA A 64 7.72 -2.64 14.18
N SER A 65 8.76 -1.87 14.50
CA SER A 65 9.61 -1.23 13.48
C SER A 65 10.41 -2.25 12.66
N LEU A 66 10.88 -3.34 13.27
CA LEU A 66 11.54 -4.45 12.56
C LEU A 66 10.58 -5.22 11.66
N SER A 67 9.28 -5.19 11.95
CA SER A 67 8.25 -5.86 11.13
C SER A 67 7.84 -5.07 9.88
N LEU A 68 8.34 -3.84 9.69
CA LEU A 68 8.29 -3.14 8.40
C LEU A 68 9.32 -3.77 7.43
N THR A 69 9.20 -5.07 7.17
CA THR A 69 9.87 -5.69 6.04
C THR A 69 9.15 -5.19 4.78
N ARG A 70 9.87 -4.51 3.87
CA ARG A 70 9.31 -4.16 2.57
C ARG A 70 8.82 -5.42 1.88
N ASN A 71 7.62 -5.33 1.28
CA ASN A 71 7.08 -6.45 0.54
C ASN A 71 7.89 -6.59 -0.76
N PRO A 72 8.61 -7.70 -0.98
CA PRO A 72 9.48 -7.84 -2.14
C PRO A 72 8.70 -7.77 -3.47
N ARG A 73 7.41 -8.12 -3.48
CA ARG A 73 6.55 -7.93 -4.66
C ARG A 73 6.24 -6.45 -4.93
N THR A 74 6.12 -5.65 -3.88
CA THR A 74 5.97 -4.20 -4.00
C THR A 74 7.26 -3.60 -4.53
N ASP A 75 8.41 -4.00 -4.00
CA ASP A 75 9.72 -3.50 -4.46
C ASP A 75 9.97 -3.84 -5.94
N LEU A 76 9.64 -5.07 -6.39
CA LEU A 76 9.70 -5.46 -7.80
C LEU A 76 8.83 -4.56 -8.70
N ARG A 77 7.61 -4.24 -8.24
CA ARG A 77 6.68 -3.38 -8.99
C ARG A 77 7.17 -1.94 -9.02
N GLU A 78 7.72 -1.44 -7.93
CA GLU A 78 8.35 -0.11 -7.86
C GLU A 78 9.53 -0.02 -8.82
N GLU A 79 10.35 -1.07 -8.93
CA GLU A 79 11.46 -1.08 -9.88
C GLU A 79 10.98 -1.13 -11.32
N ALA A 80 9.94 -1.92 -11.63
CA ALA A 80 9.31 -1.89 -12.95
C ALA A 80 8.77 -0.50 -13.31
N GLN A 81 8.18 0.22 -12.35
CA GLN A 81 7.72 1.58 -12.55
C GLN A 81 8.87 2.56 -12.78
N ARG A 82 9.97 2.42 -12.04
CA ARG A 82 11.18 3.22 -12.24
C ARG A 82 11.74 3.02 -13.64
N ILE A 83 11.84 1.77 -14.10
CA ILE A 83 12.34 1.44 -15.44
C ILE A 83 11.39 1.98 -16.53
N ALA A 84 10.07 1.88 -16.34
CA ALA A 84 9.10 2.47 -17.26
C ALA A 84 9.31 3.99 -17.43
N LEU A 85 9.57 4.72 -16.35
CA LEU A 85 9.90 6.16 -16.40
C LEU A 85 11.24 6.43 -17.12
N LEU A 86 12.22 5.55 -16.96
CA LEU A 86 13.48 5.65 -17.70
C LEU A 86 13.29 5.39 -19.19
N PHE A 87 12.35 4.54 -19.59
CA PHE A 87 12.00 4.34 -20.99
C PHE A 87 11.33 5.57 -21.60
N GLU A 88 10.43 6.24 -20.87
CA GLU A 88 9.88 7.54 -21.28
C GLU A 88 11.01 8.57 -21.46
N THR A 89 11.90 8.67 -20.47
CA THR A 89 13.05 9.58 -20.52
C THR A 89 13.99 9.27 -21.70
N ALA A 90 14.24 7.99 -21.99
CA ALA A 90 15.09 7.57 -23.09
C ALA A 90 14.46 7.88 -24.46
N GLY A 91 13.14 7.76 -24.60
CA GLY A 91 12.41 8.18 -25.81
C GLY A 91 12.49 9.69 -26.03
N ASP A 92 12.22 10.47 -24.99
CA ASP A 92 12.34 11.94 -25.05
C ASP A 92 13.75 12.37 -25.44
N GLU A 93 14.77 11.76 -24.82
CA GLU A 93 16.16 12.07 -25.09
C GLU A 93 16.61 11.64 -26.50
N ALA A 94 16.10 10.51 -27.01
CA ALA A 94 16.37 10.06 -28.37
C ALA A 94 15.85 11.07 -29.41
N GLN A 95 14.65 11.62 -29.17
CA GLN A 95 14.08 12.67 -30.00
C GLN A 95 14.88 13.99 -29.90
N VAL A 96 15.24 14.41 -28.68
CA VAL A 96 16.04 15.64 -28.45
C VAL A 96 17.42 15.55 -29.11
N ARG A 97 18.08 14.39 -29.03
CA ARG A 97 19.40 14.15 -29.65
C ARG A 97 19.33 13.84 -31.13
N ALA A 98 18.12 13.61 -31.68
CA ALA A 98 17.90 13.05 -33.01
C ALA A 98 18.74 11.79 -33.27
N ARG A 99 18.92 10.96 -32.24
CA ARG A 99 19.73 9.73 -32.28
C ARG A 99 19.02 8.62 -31.50
N PRO A 100 18.81 7.43 -32.09
CA PRO A 100 18.22 6.31 -31.37
C PRO A 100 19.01 5.94 -30.11
N ILE A 101 18.27 5.61 -29.06
CA ILE A 101 18.81 5.11 -27.79
C ILE A 101 18.34 3.66 -27.63
N ALA A 102 19.14 2.78 -27.06
CA ALA A 102 18.77 1.41 -26.78
C ALA A 102 18.97 1.08 -25.32
N TRP A 103 17.98 0.45 -24.69
CA TRP A 103 18.12 -0.15 -23.37
C TRP A 103 18.51 -1.62 -23.51
N GLN A 104 19.47 -2.05 -22.69
CA GLN A 104 19.96 -3.43 -22.68
C GLN A 104 20.02 -3.98 -21.25
N PRO A 105 19.34 -5.10 -20.96
CA PRO A 105 19.51 -5.81 -19.70
C PRO A 105 20.85 -6.56 -19.68
N THR A 106 21.40 -6.71 -18.48
CA THR A 106 22.62 -7.46 -18.19
C THR A 106 22.37 -8.43 -17.03
N ALA A 107 23.36 -9.25 -16.68
CA ALA A 107 23.24 -10.19 -15.56
C ALA A 107 23.02 -9.51 -14.19
N HIS A 108 23.49 -8.26 -14.01
CA HIS A 108 23.47 -7.58 -12.72
C HIS A 108 22.73 -6.24 -12.72
N GLY A 109 22.26 -5.80 -13.88
CA GLY A 109 21.61 -4.50 -14.04
C GLY A 109 21.26 -4.22 -15.48
N PHE A 110 21.28 -2.96 -15.88
CA PHE A 110 21.02 -2.54 -17.24
C PHE A 110 21.79 -1.27 -17.59
N HIS A 111 21.87 -0.98 -18.88
CA HIS A 111 22.46 0.25 -19.38
C HIS A 111 21.72 0.75 -20.61
N PHE A 112 21.96 2.01 -20.94
CA PHE A 112 21.50 2.63 -22.17
C PHE A 112 22.67 2.91 -23.09
N ASP A 113 22.49 2.63 -24.37
CA ASP A 113 23.43 2.97 -25.43
C ASP A 113 22.81 3.99 -26.39
N VAL A 114 23.64 4.88 -26.95
CA VAL A 114 23.23 5.78 -28.03
C VAL A 114 23.86 5.34 -29.35
N SER A 115 23.07 5.39 -30.42
CA SER A 115 23.53 5.08 -31.77
C SER A 115 24.53 6.13 -32.25
N SER A 116 25.75 5.73 -32.63
CA SER A 116 26.83 6.58 -33.16
C SER A 116 27.27 6.07 -34.53
N PRO A 117 27.95 6.89 -35.36
CA PRO A 117 28.49 6.41 -36.65
C PRO A 117 29.42 5.20 -36.53
N ASP A 118 30.14 5.09 -35.41
CA ASP A 118 31.05 3.98 -35.11
C ASP A 118 30.36 2.80 -34.39
N GLY A 119 29.04 2.84 -34.24
CA GLY A 119 28.24 1.85 -33.52
C GLY A 119 27.62 2.37 -32.22
N TRP A 120 27.05 1.47 -31.44
CA TRP A 120 26.42 1.77 -30.15
C TRP A 120 27.46 2.15 -29.10
N ARG A 121 27.18 3.21 -28.34
CA ARG A 121 28.04 3.68 -27.25
C ARG A 121 27.24 3.88 -25.97
N THR A 122 27.72 3.33 -24.86
CA THR A 122 27.04 3.44 -23.57
C THR A 122 27.00 4.88 -23.06
N LEU A 123 25.79 5.30 -22.68
CA LEU A 123 25.53 6.58 -22.04
C LEU A 123 26.04 6.55 -20.61
N ARG A 124 26.69 7.64 -20.19
CA ARG A 124 27.27 7.81 -18.84
C ARG A 124 26.84 9.12 -18.20
N ASP A 125 25.83 9.78 -18.76
CA ASP A 125 25.25 10.99 -18.19
C ASP A 125 24.38 10.67 -16.97
N ASP A 126 24.03 11.68 -16.19
CA ASP A 126 23.31 11.47 -14.92
C ASP A 126 21.92 10.84 -15.10
N LEU A 127 21.29 11.06 -16.25
CA LEU A 127 19.93 10.61 -16.55
C LEU A 127 19.92 9.11 -16.88
N LEU A 128 20.73 8.70 -17.86
CA LEU A 128 20.70 7.37 -18.49
C LEU A 128 22.00 6.57 -18.23
N ARG A 129 22.66 6.82 -17.11
CA ARG A 129 23.80 6.01 -16.66
C ARG A 129 23.43 4.53 -16.45
N PRO A 130 24.42 3.61 -16.53
CA PRO A 130 24.24 2.22 -16.12
C PRO A 130 23.77 2.12 -14.66
N ARG A 131 22.91 1.14 -14.38
CA ARG A 131 22.35 0.89 -13.04
C ARG A 131 22.30 -0.60 -12.76
N ASP A 132 22.57 -0.97 -11.52
CA ASP A 132 22.36 -2.34 -11.03
C ASP A 132 20.87 -2.62 -10.82
N TRP A 133 20.50 -3.90 -10.83
CA TRP A 133 19.14 -4.32 -10.51
C TRP A 133 18.78 -3.98 -9.07
N ASP A 134 17.58 -3.43 -8.87
CA ASP A 134 16.96 -3.22 -7.56
C ASP A 134 15.67 -4.06 -7.46
N GLY A 135 14.98 -4.02 -6.31
CA GLY A 135 13.70 -4.70 -6.12
C GLY A 135 13.75 -6.23 -6.24
N GLY A 136 14.95 -6.82 -6.08
CA GLY A 136 15.17 -8.25 -6.21
C GLY A 136 15.09 -8.78 -7.64
N VAL A 137 15.22 -7.91 -8.65
CA VAL A 137 15.27 -8.30 -10.06
C VAL A 137 16.54 -9.11 -10.35
N THR A 138 16.39 -10.20 -11.08
CA THR A 138 17.48 -11.10 -11.48
C THR A 138 17.74 -11.07 -12.98
N GLY A 139 16.83 -10.48 -13.76
CA GLY A 139 16.93 -10.37 -15.20
C GLY A 139 15.67 -9.81 -15.83
N ALA A 140 15.72 -9.62 -17.14
CA ALA A 140 14.60 -9.14 -17.92
C ALA A 140 14.58 -9.78 -19.31
N ASP A 141 13.39 -10.15 -19.77
CA ASP A 141 13.14 -10.57 -21.15
C ASP A 141 12.41 -9.47 -21.92
N ILE A 142 12.64 -9.42 -23.23
CA ILE A 142 12.07 -8.43 -24.14
C ILE A 142 11.36 -9.14 -25.28
N ASP A 143 10.07 -8.86 -25.43
CA ASP A 143 9.21 -9.43 -26.45
C ASP A 143 8.56 -8.31 -27.28
N TYR A 144 8.64 -8.44 -28.61
CA TYR A 144 7.88 -7.61 -29.53
C TYR A 144 6.62 -8.36 -29.96
N PRO A 145 5.40 -7.82 -29.73
CA PRO A 145 4.16 -8.48 -30.14
C PRO A 145 4.19 -8.83 -31.63
N GLY A 146 3.97 -10.11 -31.95
CA GLY A 146 4.01 -10.62 -33.32
C GLY A 146 5.38 -11.13 -33.79
N SER A 147 6.39 -11.12 -32.91
CA SER A 147 7.68 -11.78 -33.10
C SER A 147 7.83 -12.96 -32.14
N ASP A 148 8.29 -14.11 -32.62
CA ASP A 148 8.63 -15.28 -31.78
C ASP A 148 10.08 -15.23 -31.25
N THR A 149 10.82 -14.16 -31.55
CA THR A 149 12.21 -13.98 -31.13
C THR A 149 12.31 -12.99 -29.98
N HIS A 150 12.96 -13.41 -28.89
CA HIS A 150 13.35 -12.52 -27.80
C HIS A 150 14.41 -11.53 -28.27
N ALA A 151 14.18 -10.25 -28.01
CA ALA A 151 15.14 -9.21 -28.32
C ALA A 151 16.15 -9.04 -27.18
N ASN A 152 17.39 -8.68 -27.51
CA ASN A 152 18.43 -8.39 -26.52
C ASN A 152 18.50 -6.90 -26.15
N ARG A 153 17.67 -6.06 -26.78
CA ARG A 153 17.60 -4.62 -26.55
C ARG A 153 16.23 -4.08 -26.92
N VAL A 154 15.79 -3.07 -26.18
CA VAL A 154 14.67 -2.20 -26.56
C VAL A 154 15.27 -0.98 -27.23
N VAL A 155 14.88 -0.69 -28.48
CA VAL A 155 15.33 0.52 -29.19
C VAL A 155 14.23 1.57 -29.07
N PHE A 156 14.61 2.78 -28.67
CA PHE A 156 13.80 3.98 -28.67
C PHE A 156 14.15 4.80 -29.90
N GLY A 157 13.19 4.91 -30.81
CA GLY A 157 13.32 5.68 -32.05
C GLY A 157 13.42 7.19 -31.83
N THR A 158 13.64 7.93 -32.92
CA THR A 158 13.58 9.41 -32.91
C THR A 158 12.19 9.93 -33.27
N GLU A 159 11.26 9.04 -33.59
CA GLU A 159 9.87 9.36 -33.92
C GLU A 159 8.96 9.24 -32.70
N SER A 160 7.84 9.98 -32.70
CA SER A 160 6.87 9.93 -31.59
C SER A 160 6.01 8.67 -31.56
N ILE A 161 6.16 7.76 -32.54
CA ILE A 161 5.42 6.50 -32.64
C ILE A 161 6.42 5.36 -32.77
N ASP A 162 6.47 4.49 -31.77
CA ASP A 162 7.40 3.35 -31.73
C ASP A 162 6.66 2.01 -31.86
N THR A 163 7.42 0.94 -32.04
CA THR A 163 6.90 -0.42 -32.05
C THR A 163 6.45 -0.81 -30.63
N PRO A 164 5.24 -1.37 -30.45
CA PRO A 164 4.83 -1.89 -29.15
C PRO A 164 5.84 -2.92 -28.63
N VAL A 165 6.14 -2.88 -27.34
CA VAL A 165 7.14 -3.75 -26.72
C VAL A 165 6.67 -4.21 -25.34
N ARG A 166 7.02 -5.43 -24.97
CA ARG A 166 6.79 -5.97 -23.64
C ARG A 166 8.14 -6.32 -23.01
N VAL A 167 8.43 -5.76 -21.85
CA VAL A 167 9.61 -6.07 -21.06
C VAL A 167 9.16 -6.73 -19.76
N THR A 168 9.54 -7.98 -19.53
CA THR A 168 9.18 -8.71 -18.31
C THR A 168 10.39 -8.82 -17.41
N LEU A 169 10.30 -8.22 -16.23
CA LEU A 169 11.30 -8.34 -15.16
C LEU A 169 11.04 -9.59 -14.35
N HIS A 170 12.11 -10.32 -14.03
CA HIS A 170 12.06 -11.56 -13.27
C HIS A 170 12.69 -11.38 -11.90
N SER A 171 12.11 -12.02 -10.89
CA SER A 171 12.60 -12.04 -9.51
C SER A 171 12.27 -13.39 -8.87
N ALA A 172 12.92 -13.68 -7.73
CA ALA A 172 12.60 -14.85 -6.91
C ALA A 172 11.14 -14.87 -6.42
N VAL A 173 10.47 -13.71 -6.35
CA VAL A 173 9.11 -13.57 -5.80
C VAL A 173 8.00 -13.51 -6.85
N GLY A 174 8.36 -13.47 -8.14
CA GLY A 174 7.45 -13.37 -9.28
C GLY A 174 8.05 -12.57 -10.44
N SER A 175 7.17 -12.06 -11.31
CA SER A 175 7.54 -11.24 -12.46
C SER A 175 6.67 -9.98 -12.53
N ALA A 176 7.19 -8.92 -13.12
CA ALA A 176 6.45 -7.69 -13.42
C ALA A 176 6.64 -7.33 -14.89
N THR A 177 5.57 -6.88 -15.56
CA THR A 177 5.61 -6.64 -17.01
C THR A 177 5.40 -5.17 -17.32
N ILE A 178 6.32 -4.58 -18.07
CA ILE A 178 6.26 -3.23 -18.62
C ILE A 178 5.77 -3.36 -20.07
N VAL A 179 4.72 -2.63 -20.44
CA VAL A 179 4.17 -2.61 -21.79
C VAL A 179 4.31 -1.21 -22.38
N GLY A 180 5.06 -1.10 -23.46
CA GLY A 180 5.11 0.08 -24.32
C GLY A 180 4.02 -0.02 -25.38
N THR A 181 3.11 0.95 -25.42
CA THR A 181 1.96 0.93 -26.35
C THR A 181 2.27 1.53 -27.73
N GLY A 182 3.52 2.00 -27.93
CA GLY A 182 3.98 2.60 -29.18
C GLY A 182 3.69 4.10 -29.32
N ASN A 183 3.10 4.75 -28.33
CA ASN A 183 2.87 6.21 -28.31
C ASN A 183 3.79 6.96 -27.32
N GLY A 184 4.90 6.34 -26.94
CA GLY A 184 5.82 6.86 -25.93
C GLY A 184 5.39 6.63 -24.47
N ARG A 185 4.24 5.98 -24.20
CA ARG A 185 3.83 5.62 -22.84
C ARG A 185 4.21 4.19 -22.48
N TYR A 186 4.67 4.01 -21.24
CA TYR A 186 5.01 2.71 -20.67
C TYR A 186 4.19 2.45 -19.40
N GLU A 187 3.52 1.29 -19.34
CA GLU A 187 2.65 0.92 -18.22
C GLU A 187 3.08 -0.40 -17.58
N VAL A 188 2.96 -0.50 -16.25
CA VAL A 188 3.31 -1.69 -15.48
C VAL A 188 2.06 -2.50 -15.14
N GLN A 189 2.05 -3.76 -15.57
CA GLN A 189 0.99 -4.73 -15.32
C GLN A 189 1.35 -5.64 -14.15
#